data_AF-A0A3B8X8B7-F1
#
_entry.id   AF-A0A3B8X8B7-F1
#
_cell.length_a   1.000
_cell.length_b   1.000
_cell.length_c   1.000
_cell.angle_alpha   90.00
_cell.angle_beta   90.00
_cell.angle_gamma   90.00
#
_symmetry.space_group_name_H-M   'P 1'
#
loop_
_entity.id
_entity.type
_entity.pdbx_description
1 polymer ?
#
loop_
_entity_poly.entity_id
_entity_poly.type
_entity_poly.pdbx_seq_one_letter_code
_entity_poly.pdbx_strand_id
1 'polypeptide(L)'
;MPVRGIRGATTATANTQEAITEATEELLRELTEQNDLDIGEICFAYFTTTHDLTAEYPAYAARRLGWLDVPLLCGHDMDVKLPNPRGV
;
A
#
# COMPACT_ATOMS: atom_id res chain seq x y z
N MET A 1 -20.46 1.00 13.83
CA MET A 1 -19.22 1.48 14.46
C MET A 1 -18.54 2.49 13.54
N PRO A 2 -17.73 3.43 14.05
CA PRO A 2 -16.95 4.35 13.19
C PRO A 2 -15.85 3.60 12.43
N VAL A 3 -15.56 4.00 11.20
CA VAL A 3 -14.42 3.49 10.41
C VAL A 3 -13.17 4.30 10.72
N ARG A 4 -12.00 3.64 10.80
CA ARG A 4 -10.70 4.26 11.03
C ARG A 4 -9.76 3.98 9.87
N GLY A 5 -8.97 4.98 9.49
CA GLY A 5 -7.92 4.82 8.49
C GLY A 5 -6.62 4.36 9.14
N ILE A 6 -5.93 3.41 8.50
CA ILE A 6 -4.60 2.96 8.88
C ILE A 6 -3.66 3.36 7.73
N ARG A 7 -2.50 3.90 8.07
CA ARG A 7 -1.50 4.37 7.10
C ARG A 7 -0.23 3.56 7.26
N GLY A 8 0.36 3.23 6.12
CA GLY A 8 1.70 2.69 5.99
C GLY A 8 2.40 3.30 4.78
N ALA A 9 3.73 3.25 4.79
CA ALA A 9 4.57 3.63 3.67
C ALA A 9 5.82 2.76 3.69
N THR A 10 6.34 2.43 2.51
CA THR A 10 7.58 1.67 2.33
C THR A 10 8.25 2.14 1.03
N THR A 11 9.46 1.66 0.77
CA THR A 11 10.20 1.94 -0.46
C THR A 11 10.57 0.63 -1.14
N ALA A 12 10.29 0.51 -2.45
CA ALA A 12 10.82 -0.58 -3.25
C ALA A 12 12.29 -0.32 -3.58
N THR A 13 13.11 -1.38 -3.61
CA THR A 13 14.55 -1.27 -3.92
C THR A 13 14.83 -1.03 -5.41
N ALA A 14 13.86 -1.33 -6.27
CA ALA A 14 13.92 -1.11 -7.71
C ALA A 14 12.50 -1.00 -8.31
N ASN A 15 12.38 -0.44 -9.51
CA ASN A 15 11.14 -0.49 -10.30
C ASN A 15 11.03 -1.85 -11.03
N THR A 16 10.86 -2.92 -10.27
CA THR A 16 10.55 -4.27 -10.77
C THR A 16 9.34 -4.84 -10.07
N GLN A 17 8.70 -5.84 -10.70
CA GLN A 17 7.52 -6.50 -10.14
C GLN A 17 7.82 -7.11 -8.77
N GLU A 18 8.96 -7.78 -8.64
CA GLU A 18 9.39 -8.46 -7.43
C GLU A 18 9.59 -7.45 -6.28
N ALA A 19 10.36 -6.39 -6.52
CA ALA A 19 10.67 -5.39 -5.50
C ALA A 19 9.43 -4.64 -5.00
N ILE A 20 8.49 -4.30 -5.91
CA ILE A 20 7.22 -3.65 -5.53
C ILE A 20 6.34 -4.62 -4.75
N THR A 21 6.24 -5.88 -5.18
CA THR A 21 5.39 -6.88 -4.53
C THR A 21 5.92 -7.22 -3.15
N GLU A 22 7.22 -7.51 -3.00
CA GLU A 22 7.84 -7.87 -1.72
C GLU A 22 7.71 -6.74 -0.69
N ALA A 23 8.05 -5.50 -1.07
CA ALA A 23 7.93 -4.36 -0.18
C ALA A 23 6.48 -4.12 0.27
N THR A 24 5.52 -4.30 -0.65
CA THR A 24 4.10 -4.15 -0.32
C THR A 24 3.59 -5.29 0.57
N GLU A 25 4.02 -6.54 0.33
CA GLU A 25 3.64 -7.68 1.18
C GLU A 25 4.17 -7.50 2.61
N GLU A 26 5.43 -7.09 2.77
CA GLU A 26 6.02 -6.80 4.08
C GLU A 26 5.22 -5.72 4.82
N LEU A 27 4.93 -4.60 4.15
CA LEU A 27 4.15 -3.51 4.72
C LEU A 27 2.75 -3.97 5.17
N LEU A 28 2.05 -4.73 4.33
CA LEU A 28 0.70 -5.19 4.65
C LEU A 28 0.68 -6.17 5.82
N ARG A 29 1.65 -7.08 5.91
CA ARG A 29 1.80 -8.00 7.05
C ARG A 29 2.00 -7.23 8.34
N GLU A 30 2.94 -6.29 8.35
CA GLU A 30 3.22 -5.47 9.53
C GLU A 30 1.99 -4.67 9.97
N LEU A 31 1.27 -4.03 9.03
CA LEU A 31 0.05 -3.30 9.33
C LEU A 31 -1.04 -4.21 9.93
N THR A 32 -1.22 -5.42 9.39
CA THR A 32 -2.20 -6.37 9.93
C THR A 32 -1.82 -6.87 11.32
N GLU A 33 -0.55 -7.19 11.54
CA GLU A 33 -0.05 -7.72 12.81
C GLU A 33 -0.10 -6.68 13.93
N GLN A 34 0.35 -5.44 13.65
CA GLN A 34 0.38 -4.37 14.65
C GLN A 34 -1.01 -3.87 15.07
N ASN A 35 -2.03 -4.09 14.24
CA ASN A 35 -3.38 -3.60 14.48
C ASN A 35 -4.39 -4.73 14.77
N ASP A 36 -3.93 -5.99 14.85
CA ASP A 36 -4.77 -7.18 15.04
C ASP A 36 -5.97 -7.21 14.04
N LEU A 37 -5.69 -6.92 12.77
CA LEU A 37 -6.72 -6.77 11.74
C LEU A 37 -7.16 -8.13 11.20
N ASP A 38 -8.45 -8.41 11.31
CA ASP A 38 -9.10 -9.42 10.48
C ASP A 38 -9.32 -8.87 9.06
N ILE A 39 -8.88 -9.62 8.05
CA ILE A 39 -9.09 -9.30 6.63
C ILE A 39 -10.58 -9.10 6.33
N GLY A 40 -11.46 -9.85 7.00
CA GLY A 40 -12.92 -9.74 6.84
C GLY A 40 -13.51 -8.40 7.33
N GLU A 41 -12.76 -7.64 8.14
CA GLU A 41 -13.19 -6.33 8.64
C GLU A 41 -12.66 -5.15 7.80
N ILE A 42 -11.79 -5.43 6.82
CA ILE A 42 -11.20 -4.40 5.95
C ILE A 42 -12.23 -3.94 4.92
N CYS A 43 -12.76 -2.73 5.11
CA CYS A 43 -13.75 -2.15 4.19
C CYS A 43 -13.15 -1.81 2.81
N PHE A 44 -11.90 -1.35 2.76
CA PHE A 44 -11.25 -0.85 1.53
C PHE A 44 -9.75 -0.61 1.76
N ALA A 45 -8.93 -0.81 0.73
CA ALA A 45 -7.53 -0.40 0.72
C ALA A 45 -7.18 0.42 -0.53
N TYR A 46 -6.53 1.57 -0.31
CA TYR A 46 -6.04 2.45 -1.36
C TYR A 46 -4.52 2.52 -1.34
N PHE A 47 -3.91 2.11 -2.44
CA PHE A 47 -2.47 2.12 -2.64
C PHE A 47 -2.08 3.28 -3.53
N THR A 48 -1.03 4.00 -3.15
CA THR A 48 -0.40 5.01 -4.00
C THR A 48 1.07 4.64 -4.23
N THR A 49 1.56 4.87 -5.45
CA THR A 49 2.99 4.81 -5.77
C THR A 49 3.47 6.17 -6.24
N THR A 50 4.75 6.47 -6.04
CA THR A 50 5.41 7.55 -6.76
C THR A 50 5.48 7.22 -8.26
N HIS A 51 5.60 8.24 -9.11
CA HIS A 51 5.54 8.12 -10.57
C HIS A 51 6.70 7.31 -11.19
N ASP A 52 7.77 7.06 -10.44
CA ASP A 52 8.91 6.26 -10.85
C ASP A 52 8.69 4.74 -10.69
N LEU A 53 7.63 4.32 -10.00
CA LEU A 53 7.24 2.92 -9.84
C LEU A 53 6.06 2.58 -10.75
N THR A 54 6.33 1.78 -11.78
CA THR A 54 5.40 1.45 -12.86
C THR A 54 5.38 -0.03 -13.23
N ALA A 55 6.23 -0.85 -12.60
CA ALA A 55 6.42 -2.25 -12.99
C ALA A 55 5.33 -3.20 -12.47
N GLU A 56 4.56 -2.83 -11.44
CA GLU A 56 3.48 -3.65 -10.88
C GLU A 56 2.50 -2.80 -10.05
N TYR A 57 1.26 -3.26 -9.94
CA TYR A 57 0.25 -2.77 -9.01
C TYR A 57 0.51 -3.30 -7.59
N PRO A 58 0.66 -2.43 -6.57
CA PRO A 58 0.81 -2.88 -5.18
C PRO A 58 -0.35 -3.77 -4.68
N ALA A 59 -1.56 -3.58 -5.22
CA ALA A 59 -2.72 -4.41 -4.91
C ALA A 59 -2.50 -5.91 -5.21
N TYR A 60 -1.56 -6.27 -6.10
CA TYR A 60 -1.20 -7.67 -6.36
C TYR A 60 -0.67 -8.37 -5.11
N ALA A 61 0.14 -7.69 -4.29
CA ALA A 61 0.62 -8.19 -3.00
C ALA A 61 -0.55 -8.52 -2.05
N ALA A 62 -1.54 -7.63 -1.94
CA ALA A 62 -2.73 -7.89 -1.12
C ALA A 62 -3.48 -9.15 -1.58
N ARG A 63 -3.62 -9.37 -2.91
CA ARG A 63 -4.23 -10.60 -3.43
C ARG A 63 -3.45 -11.85 -3.05
N ARG A 64 -2.11 -11.80 -3.09
CA ARG A 64 -1.24 -12.90 -2.66
C ARG A 64 -1.34 -13.20 -1.16
N LEU A 65 -1.66 -12.19 -0.35
CA LEU A 65 -1.98 -12.33 1.07
C LEU A 65 -3.41 -12.81 1.36
N GLY A 66 -4.21 -13.10 0.33
CA GLY A 66 -5.57 -13.61 0.49
C GLY A 66 -6.64 -12.55 0.65
N TRP A 67 -6.35 -11.27 0.36
CA TRP A 67 -7.35 -10.20 0.35
C TRP A 67 -8.20 -10.30 -0.93
N LEU A 68 -8.94 -11.39 -1.09
CA LEU A 68 -9.68 -11.73 -2.31
C LEU A 68 -11.01 -10.98 -2.42
N ASP A 69 -11.64 -10.67 -1.28
CA ASP A 69 -12.93 -9.99 -1.23
C ASP A 69 -12.82 -8.50 -0.83
N VAL A 70 -11.63 -8.06 -0.40
CA VAL A 70 -11.38 -6.66 -0.06
C VAL A 70 -11.38 -5.82 -1.35
N PRO A 71 -12.14 -4.71 -1.42
CA PRO A 71 -12.05 -3.78 -2.54
C PRO A 71 -10.70 -3.04 -2.50
N LEU A 72 -9.96 -3.08 -3.61
CA LEU A 72 -8.62 -2.50 -3.73
C LEU A 72 -8.61 -1.44 -4.85
N LEU A 73 -7.90 -0.34 -4.63
CA LEU A 73 -7.64 0.67 -5.65
C LEU A 73 -6.15 1.04 -5.66
N CYS A 74 -5.59 1.26 -6.85
CA CYS A 74 -4.26 1.81 -7.02
C CYS A 74 -4.33 3.17 -7.72
N GLY A 75 -3.48 4.10 -7.32
CA GLY A 75 -3.25 5.37 -7.98
C GLY A 75 -1.79 5.79 -7.89
N HIS A 76 -1.45 6.90 -8.54
CA HIS A 76 -0.16 7.55 -8.32
C HIS A 76 -0.31 8.71 -7.33
N ASP A 77 0.71 8.89 -6.50
CA ASP A 77 0.81 10.01 -5.57
C ASP A 77 1.25 11.28 -6.29
N MET A 78 1.12 12.42 -5.62
CA MET A 78 1.56 13.71 -6.16
C MET A 78 3.08 13.74 -6.39
N ASP A 79 3.51 14.21 -7.56
CA ASP A 79 4.93 14.42 -7.89
C ASP A 79 5.46 15.75 -7.29
N VAL A 80 5.69 15.74 -5.98
CA VAL A 80 6.11 16.91 -5.22
C VAL A 80 7.64 17.04 -5.19
N LYS A 81 8.16 18.17 -5.68
CA LYS A 81 9.59 18.51 -5.55
C LYS A 81 9.91 19.07 -4.17
N LEU A 82 11.00 18.59 -3.55
CA LEU A 82 11.48 19.07 -2.26
C LEU A 82 12.41 20.31 -2.41
N PRO A 83 12.42 21.24 -1.43
CA PRO A 83 11.64 21.22 -0.19
C PRO A 83 10.19 21.65 -0.43
N ASN A 84 9.23 20.84 0.03
CA ASN A 84 7.82 21.19 -0.01
C ASN A 84 7.40 21.79 1.34
N PRO A 85 7.01 23.07 1.41
CA PRO A 85 6.57 23.70 2.66
C PRO A 85 5.26 23.11 3.22
N ARG A 86 4.58 22.23 2.47
CA ARG A 86 3.40 21.46 2.92
C ARG A 86 3.70 19.98 3.18
N GLY A 87 4.93 19.52 2.94
CA GLY A 87 5.38 18.19 3.34
C GLY A 87 5.63 18.23 4.84
N VAL A 88 4.75 17.60 5.61
CA VAL A 88 4.96 17.41 7.06
C VAL A 88 6.06 16.39 7.26
#